data_AF-A6J523-F1
#
_entry.id   AF-A6J523-F1
#
_cell.length_a   1.000
_cell.length_b   1.000
_cell.length_c   1.000
_cell.angle_alpha   90.00
_cell.angle_beta   90.00
_cell.angle_gamma   90.00
#
_symmetry.space_group_name_H-M   'P 1'
#
loop_
_entity.id
_entity.type
_entity.pdbx_description
1 polymer ?
#
loop_
_entity_poly.entity_id
_entity_poly.type
_entity_poly.pdbx_seq_one_letter_code
_entity_poly.pdbx_strand_id
1 'polypeptide(L)'
;MVECIREVNEVIQNPATITRILLSHFNWDKEKLMERYFDGNLEKLFAECHVINPSKKSRTRQMNTRSSAQDMPCQICYLNYPNS
;
A
#
# COMPACT_ATOMS: atom_id res chain seq x y z
N MET A 1 -3.99 -16.03 -9.97
CA MET A 1 -3.42 -14.74 -9.53
C MET A 1 -4.42 -13.90 -8.73
N VAL A 2 -5.58 -13.53 -9.29
CA VAL A 2 -6.65 -12.81 -8.54
C VAL A 2 -7.24 -13.66 -7.41
N GLU A 3 -7.37 -14.96 -7.63
CA GLU A 3 -7.84 -15.92 -6.61
C GLU A 3 -6.88 -16.01 -5.42
N CYS A 4 -5.57 -16.09 -5.66
CA CYS A 4 -4.56 -16.07 -4.60
C CYS A 4 -4.62 -14.78 -3.77
N ILE A 5 -4.88 -13.63 -4.40
CA ILE A 5 -5.08 -12.36 -3.66
C ILE A 5 -6.32 -12.47 -2.79
N ARG A 6 -7.44 -12.98 -3.31
CA ARG A 6 -8.68 -13.16 -2.53
C ARG A 6 -8.47 -14.06 -1.32
N GLU A 7 -7.88 -15.24 -1.51
CA GLU A 7 -7.63 -16.19 -0.42
C GLU A 7 -6.76 -15.60 0.69
N VAL A 8 -5.67 -14.93 0.32
CA VAL A 8 -4.77 -14.29 1.29
C VAL A 8 -5.49 -13.12 1.97
N ASN A 9 -6.32 -12.38 1.23
CA ASN A 9 -7.05 -11.24 1.76
C ASN A 9 -8.09 -11.63 2.81
N GLU A 10 -8.72 -12.81 2.72
CA GLU A 10 -9.67 -13.27 3.73
C GLU A 10 -9.03 -13.42 5.11
N VAL A 11 -7.75 -13.77 5.17
CA VAL A 11 -7.02 -13.95 6.43
C VAL A 11 -6.31 -12.68 6.89
N ILE A 12 -5.65 -11.98 5.96
CA ILE A 12 -4.79 -10.85 6.27
C ILE A 12 -5.58 -9.53 6.44
N GLN A 13 -6.76 -9.44 5.82
CA GLN A 13 -7.67 -8.28 5.87
C GLN A 13 -7.02 -6.94 5.46
N ASN A 14 -5.97 -6.98 4.64
CA ASN A 14 -5.29 -5.80 4.12
C ASN A 14 -5.93 -5.30 2.82
N PRO A 15 -5.81 -4.02 2.45
CA PRO A 15 -6.21 -3.57 1.11
C PRO A 15 -5.60 -4.46 0.01
N ALA A 16 -6.40 -4.85 -0.98
CA ALA A 16 -5.98 -5.79 -2.03
C ALA A 16 -4.68 -5.37 -2.74
N THR A 17 -4.44 -4.06 -2.86
CA THR A 17 -3.20 -3.47 -3.39
C THR A 17 -1.98 -3.86 -2.56
N ILE A 18 -2.09 -3.80 -1.23
CA ILE A 18 -1.00 -4.18 -0.30
C ILE A 18 -0.75 -5.68 -0.39
N THR A 19 -1.81 -6.49 -0.32
CA THR A 19 -1.71 -7.95 -0.44
C THR A 19 -1.04 -8.36 -1.76
N ARG A 20 -1.34 -7.64 -2.85
CA ARG A 20 -0.70 -7.87 -4.15
C ARG A 20 0.80 -7.56 -4.15
N ILE A 21 1.23 -6.46 -3.53
CA ILE A 21 2.65 -6.10 -3.41
C ILE A 21 3.39 -7.14 -2.58
N LEU A 22 2.83 -7.55 -1.45
CA LEU A 22 3.38 -8.60 -0.59
C LEU A 22 3.55 -9.91 -1.38
N LEU A 23 2.48 -10.39 -2.03
CA LEU A 23 2.56 -11.60 -2.86
C LEU A 23 3.61 -11.50 -3.96
N SER A 24 3.74 -10.34 -4.61
CA SER A 24 4.75 -10.13 -5.65
C SER A 24 6.18 -10.25 -5.09
N HIS A 25 6.44 -9.74 -3.89
CA HIS A 25 7.76 -9.83 -3.24
C HIS A 25 8.13 -11.29 -2.90
N PHE A 26 7.13 -12.12 -2.57
CA PHE A 26 7.30 -13.55 -2.30
C PHE A 26 7.17 -14.44 -3.54
N ASN A 27 7.23 -13.86 -4.76
CA ASN A 27 7.08 -14.61 -6.01
C ASN A 27 5.78 -15.43 -6.07
N TRP A 28 4.70 -14.89 -5.48
CA TRP A 28 3.38 -15.49 -5.35
C TRP A 28 3.30 -16.74 -4.45
N ASP A 29 4.32 -16.96 -3.63
CA ASP A 29 4.32 -18.02 -2.62
C ASP A 29 3.46 -17.63 -1.41
N LYS A 30 2.23 -18.17 -1.39
CA LYS A 30 1.25 -17.94 -0.33
C LYS A 30 1.73 -18.45 1.03
N GLU A 31 2.33 -19.63 1.08
CA GLU A 31 2.73 -20.25 2.36
C GLU A 31 3.84 -19.44 3.02
N LYS A 32 4.87 -19.09 2.26
CA LYS A 32 5.99 -18.28 2.75
C LYS A 32 5.56 -16.88 3.21
N LEU A 33 4.60 -16.27 2.52
CA LEU A 33 4.01 -15.01 2.96
C LEU A 33 3.30 -15.18 4.31
N MET A 34 2.47 -16.22 4.46
CA MET A 34 1.70 -16.46 5.67
C MET A 34 2.61 -16.76 6.87
N GLU A 35 3.64 -17.60 6.69
CA GLU A 35 4.66 -17.85 7.72
C GLU A 35 5.29 -16.55 8.20
N ARG A 36 5.79 -15.72 7.26
CA ARG A 36 6.41 -14.42 7.58
C ARG A 36 5.42 -13.42 8.17
N TYR A 37 4.15 -13.47 7.80
CA TYR A 37 3.12 -12.59 8.32
C TYR A 37 2.81 -12.89 9.79
N PHE A 38 2.82 -14.17 10.19
CA PHE A 38 2.51 -14.62 11.55
C PHE A 38 3.74 -14.85 12.45
N ASP A 39 4.96 -14.70 11.93
CA ASP A 39 6.23 -14.74 12.69
C ASP A 39 6.42 -13.59 13.71
N GLY A 40 5.53 -12.59 13.71
CA GLY A 40 5.53 -11.48 14.67
C GLY A 40 6.36 -10.26 14.26
N ASN A 41 7.10 -10.35 13.14
CA ASN A 41 7.96 -9.28 12.61
C ASN A 41 7.30 -8.46 11.47
N LEU A 42 6.01 -8.14 11.61
CA LEU A 42 5.23 -7.47 10.54
C LEU A 42 5.85 -6.14 10.08
N GLU A 43 6.42 -5.34 10.99
CA GLU A 43 7.04 -4.07 10.61
C GLU A 43 8.19 -4.25 9.61
N LYS A 44 9.02 -5.27 9.84
CA LYS A 44 10.13 -5.61 8.96
C LYS A 44 9.62 -6.10 7.62
N LEU A 45 8.59 -6.95 7.61
CA LEU A 45 7.94 -7.43 6.38
C LEU A 45 7.44 -6.28 5.50
N PHE A 46 6.69 -5.35 6.08
CA PHE A 46 6.17 -4.19 5.36
C PHE A 46 7.29 -3.27 4.87
N ALA A 47 8.32 -3.04 5.69
CA ALA A 47 9.49 -2.25 5.30
C ALA A 47 10.28 -2.90 4.15
N GLU A 48 10.53 -4.21 4.20
CA GLU A 48 11.21 -4.98 3.13
C GLU A 48 10.42 -4.91 1.81
N CYS A 49 9.09 -4.91 1.88
CA CYS A 49 8.22 -4.79 0.70
C CYS A 49 7.97 -3.34 0.25
N HIS A 50 8.58 -2.34 0.90
CA HIS A 50 8.34 -0.91 0.68
C HIS A 50 6.86 -0.49 0.80
N VAL A 51 6.11 -1.16 1.68
CA VAL A 51 4.70 -0.87 1.95
C VAL A 51 4.54 -0.28 3.34
N ILE A 52 3.65 0.69 3.49
CA ILE A 52 3.26 1.20 4.81
C ILE A 52 2.24 0.24 5.41
N ASN A 53 2.48 -0.21 6.65
CA ASN A 53 1.53 -1.03 7.38
C ASN A 53 0.19 -0.27 7.54
N PRO A 54 -0.92 -0.76 6.95
CA PRO A 54 -2.21 -0.06 6.97
C PRO A 54 -2.83 0.03 8.37
N SER A 55 -2.48 -0.90 9.27
CA SER A 55 -2.95 -0.91 10.66
C SER A 55 -2.31 0.19 11.51
N LYS A 56 -1.17 0.73 11.07
CA LYS A 56 -0.59 1.91 11.71
C LYS A 56 -1.33 3.13 11.19
N LYS A 57 -2.08 3.82 12.06
CA LYS A 57 -2.61 5.16 11.76
C LYS A 57 -1.47 6.02 11.25
N SER A 58 -1.46 6.27 9.94
CA SER A 58 -0.47 7.14 9.33
C SER A 58 -0.62 8.51 9.97
N ARG A 59 0.43 9.00 10.62
CA ARG A 59 0.60 10.45 10.74
C ARG A 59 0.90 10.90 9.34
N THR A 60 -0.13 11.30 8.58
CA THR A 60 0.06 11.96 7.31
C THR A 60 0.99 13.15 7.58
N ARG A 61 2.28 12.99 7.29
CA ARG A 61 3.15 14.14 7.12
C ARG A 61 2.55 14.82 5.92
N GLN A 62 1.85 15.93 6.14
CA GLN A 62 1.56 16.86 5.06
C GLN A 62 2.91 17.18 4.43
N MET A 63 3.20 16.52 3.29
CA MET A 63 4.30 16.95 2.47
C MET A 63 3.88 18.32 1.98
N ASN A 64 4.52 19.37 2.51
CA ASN A 64 4.36 20.70 1.96
C ASN A 64 4.94 20.69 0.55
N THR A 65 4.11 20.41 -0.44
CA THR A 65 4.41 20.58 -1.86
C THR A 65 4.30 22.05 -2.26
N ARG A 66 4.76 22.98 -1.40
CA ARG A 66 4.82 24.42 -1.68
C ARG A 66 5.87 24.73 -2.74
N SER A 67 5.68 24.20 -3.93
CA SER A 67 6.02 24.85 -5.18
C SER A 67 4.88 25.82 -5.45
N SER A 68 5.21 27.08 -5.73
CA SER A 68 4.32 28.20 -6.03
C SER A 68 3.03 27.75 -6.72
N ALA A 69 1.87 28.20 -6.21
CA ALA A 69 0.56 27.95 -6.77
C ALA A 69 0.51 28.40 -8.25
N GLN A 70 0.91 27.51 -9.14
CA GLN A 70 0.56 27.52 -10.54
C GLN A 70 -0.61 26.56 -10.61
N ASP A 71 -1.78 27.09 -10.92
CA ASP A 71 -3.00 26.35 -11.21
C ASP A 71 -2.67 25.35 -12.34
N MET A 72 -2.28 24.13 -11.98
CA MET A 72 -1.95 23.08 -12.92
C MET A 72 -3.21 22.21 -13.05
N PRO A 73 -4.04 22.42 -14.08
CA PRO A 73 -5.26 21.64 -14.25
C PRO A 73 -4.88 20.16 -14.40
N CYS A 74 -5.73 19.29 -13.85
CA CYS A 74 -5.56 17.85 -14.00
C CYS A 74 -5.41 17.50 -15.49
N GLN A 75 -4.31 16.84 -15.89
CA GLN A 75 -4.06 16.51 -17.31
C GLN A 75 -4.99 15.41 -17.86
N ILE A 76 -5.87 14.86 -17.02
CA ILE A 76 -6.83 13.81 -17.40
C ILE A 76 -8.22 14.41 -17.61
N CYS A 77 -8.69 15.24 -16.66
CA CYS A 77 -10.05 15.80 -16.68
C CYS A 77 -10.12 17.31 -16.88
N TYR A 78 -8.98 18.00 -16.95
CA TYR A 78 -8.86 19.46 -17.12
C TYR A 78 -9.58 20.30 -16.06
N LEU A 79 -9.92 19.71 -14.91
CA LEU A 79 -10.52 20.41 -13.78
C LEU A 79 -9.45 20.96 -12.83
N ASN A 80 -9.75 22.13 -12.24
CA ASN A 80 -8.99 22.74 -11.17
C ASN A 80 -9.56 22.33 -9.82
N TYR A 81 -8.74 21.65 -9.02
CA TYR A 81 -9.13 21.23 -7.68
C TYR A 81 -8.48 22.19 -6.66
N PRO A 82 -9.25 22.73 -5.69
CA PRO A 82 -8.68 23.56 -4.64
C PRO A 82 -7.70 22.74 -3.79
N ASN A 83 -6.57 23.35 -3.45
CA ASN A 83 -5.59 22.76 -2.55
C ASN A 83 -6.07 22.98 -1.11
N SER A 84 -6.63 21.95 -0.46
CA SER A 84 -7.00 22.00 0.98
C SER A 84 -5.79 22.20 1.89
#